data_AF-A0A8J3MXK2-F1
#
_entry.id   AF-A0A8J3MXK2-F1
#
_cell.length_a   1.000
_cell.length_b   1.000
_cell.length_c   1.000
_cell.angle_alpha   90.00
_cell.angle_beta   90.00
_cell.angle_gamma   90.00
#
_symmetry.space_group_name_H-M   'P 1'
#
loop_
_entity.id
_entity.type
_entity.pdbx_description
1 polymer ?
#
loop_
_entity_poly.entity_id
_entity_poly.type
_entity_poly.pdbx_seq_one_letter_code
_entity_poly.pdbx_strand_id
1 'polypeptide(L)' 'MQREHQDKMNLYSQYRQAYGELAEAGKFRVGENVLFDDGADLGEIIWKYINPQGILTYVLDDSSGFPVEVAATEVMEP' A
#
# COMPACT_ATOMS: atom_id res chain seq x y z
N MET A 1 -18.41 -11.32 -9.77
CA MET A 1 -19.16 -10.86 -8.58
C MET A 1 -18.84 -11.66 -7.30
N GLN A 2 -19.21 -12.95 -7.13
CA GLN A 2 -18.90 -13.66 -5.87
C GLN A 2 -17.40 -14.01 -5.67
N ARG A 3 -16.68 -14.34 -6.75
CA ARG A 3 -15.24 -14.68 -6.70
C ARG A 3 -14.37 -13.50 -6.27
N GLU A 4 -14.55 -12.34 -6.92
CA GLU A 4 -13.79 -11.12 -6.65
C GLU A 4 -13.93 -10.63 -5.20
N HIS A 5 -15.10 -10.84 -4.58
CA HIS A 5 -15.32 -10.48 -3.18
C HIS A 5 -14.53 -11.40 -2.23
N GLN A 6 -14.52 -12.71 -2.50
CA GLN A 6 -13.74 -13.67 -1.72
C GLN A 6 -12.24 -13.41 -1.86
N ASP A 7 -11.77 -13.10 -3.07
CA ASP A 7 -10.36 -12.81 -3.35
C ASP A 7 -9.89 -11.56 -2.59
N LYS A 8 -10.71 -10.50 -2.56
CA LYS A 8 -10.43 -9.29 -1.79
C LYS A 8 -10.39 -9.54 -0.28
N MET A 9 -11.29 -10.36 0.26
CA MET A 9 -11.29 -10.72 1.68
C MET A 9 -10.05 -11.54 2.07
N ASN A 10 -9.60 -12.44 1.18
CA ASN A 10 -8.38 -13.22 1.38
C ASN A 10 -7.13 -12.33 1.36
N LEU A 11 -7.05 -11.37 0.43
CA LEU A 11 -5.94 -10.40 0.38
C LEU A 11 -5.92 -9.51 1.62
N TYR A 12 -7.08 -9.00 2.03
CA TYR A 12 -7.20 -8.20 3.26
C TYR A 12 -6.67 -8.96 4.48
N SER A 13 -7.07 -10.23 4.65
CA SER A 13 -6.59 -11.04 5.78
C SER A 13 -5.08 -11.27 5.74
N GLN A 14 -4.51 -11.50 4.55
CA GLN A 14 -3.07 -11.69 4.37
C GLN A 14 -2.29 -10.42 4.72
N TYR A 15 -2.69 -9.28 4.16
CA TYR A 15 -2.02 -8.01 4.42
C TYR A 15 -2.21 -7.54 5.85
N ARG A 16 -3.38 -7.75 6.45
CA ARG A 16 -3.59 -7.46 7.87
C ARG A 16 -2.67 -8.26 8.78
N GLN A 17 -2.43 -9.53 8.44
CA GLN A 17 -1.51 -10.37 9.20
C GLN A 17 -0.05 -9.92 9.03
N ALA A 18 0.34 -9.44 7.85
CA ALA A 18 1.70 -9.00 7.56
C ALA A 18 2.02 -7.59 8.08
N TYR A 19 1.10 -6.64 7.90
CA TYR A 19 1.33 -5.20 8.10
C TYR A 19 0.48 -4.58 9.21
N GLY A 20 -0.48 -5.33 9.77
CA GLY A 20 -1.41 -4.83 10.77
C GLY A 20 -2.65 -4.15 10.17
N GLU A 21 -3.36 -3.38 10.99
CA GLU A 21 -4.61 -2.73 10.58
C GLU A 21 -4.41 -1.75 9.42
N LEU A 22 -5.37 -1.75 8.49
CA LEU A 22 -5.39 -0.78 7.40
C LEU A 22 -5.60 0.63 7.97
N ALA A 23 -4.66 1.53 7.73
CA ALA A 23 -4.76 2.92 8.16
C ALA A 23 -5.72 3.70 7.25
N GLU A 24 -6.61 4.50 7.83
CA GLU A 24 -7.45 5.43 7.04
C GLU A 24 -6.71 6.73 6.68
N ALA A 25 -5.61 7.03 7.38
CA ALA A 25 -4.81 8.25 7.21
C ALA A 25 -4.10 8.33 5.84
N GLY A 26 -3.62 9.54 5.52
CA GLY A 26 -2.81 9.80 4.33
C GLY A 26 -3.55 10.46 3.18
N LYS A 27 -2.77 11.03 2.24
CA LYS A 27 -3.27 11.68 1.03
C LYS A 27 -3.82 10.67 0.02
N PHE A 28 -3.15 9.54 -0.12
CA PHE A 28 -3.46 8.52 -1.12
C PHE A 28 -4.24 7.32 -0.53
N ARG A 29 -4.94 6.62 -1.42
CA ARG A 29 -5.81 5.48 -1.14
C ARG A 29 -5.21 4.19 -1.71
N VAL A 30 -5.63 3.06 -1.15
CA VAL A 30 -5.36 1.74 -1.74
C VAL A 30 -5.99 1.70 -3.13
N GLY A 31 -5.22 1.22 -4.10
CA GLY A 31 -5.56 1.20 -5.53
C GLY A 31 -5.12 2.44 -6.31
N GLU A 32 -4.54 3.45 -5.66
CA GLU A 32 -3.96 4.60 -6.36
C GLU A 32 -2.50 4.35 -6.71
N ASN A 33 -2.07 4.89 -7.85
CA ASN A 33 -0.68 4.88 -8.27
C ASN A 33 0.05 6.11 -7.73
N VAL A 34 1.28 5.93 -7.28
CA VAL A 34 2.17 6.99 -6.79
C VAL A 34 3.56 6.83 -7.39
N LEU A 35 4.31 7.92 -7.49
CA LEU A 35 5.74 7.88 -7.80
C LEU A 35 6.56 7.90 -6.51
N PHE A 36 7.74 7.27 -6.54
CA PHE A 36 8.75 7.50 -5.52
C PHE A 36 9.31 8.93 -5.61
N ASP A 37 9.90 9.42 -4.52
CA ASP A 37 10.43 10.80 -4.43
C ASP A 37 11.58 11.12 -5.41
N ASP A 38 12.26 10.10 -5.91
CA ASP A 38 13.27 10.19 -6.96
C ASP A 38 12.68 10.34 -8.37
N GLY A 39 11.35 10.23 -8.50
CA GLY A 39 10.61 10.33 -9.74
C GLY A 39 10.84 9.16 -10.71
N ALA A 40 11.48 8.07 -10.27
CA ALA A 40 11.95 7.02 -11.15
C ALA A 40 10.91 5.91 -11.40
N ASP A 41 10.10 5.55 -10.39
CA ASP A 41 9.20 4.40 -10.47
C ASP A 41 7.77 4.70 -9.98
N LEU A 42 6.80 4.02 -10.59
CA LEU A 42 5.37 4.07 -10.27
C LEU A 42 4.98 2.79 -9.52
N GLY A 43 4.34 2.91 -8.36
CA GLY A 43 3.79 1.77 -7.62
C GLY A 43 2.31 1.96 -7.29
N GLU A 44 1.53 0.88 -7.35
CA GLU A 44 0.15 0.87 -6.87
C GLU A 44 0.13 0.65 -5.35
N ILE A 45 -0.57 1.49 -4.61
CA ILE A 45 -0.75 1.28 -3.16
C ILE A 45 -1.66 0.08 -2.94
N ILE A 46 -1.11 -1.03 -2.45
CA ILE A 46 -1.87 -2.25 -2.13
C ILE A 46 -2.25 -2.33 -0.65
N TRP A 47 -1.54 -1.59 0.21
CA TRP A 47 -1.86 -1.48 1.63
C TRP A 47 -1.31 -0.19 2.24
N LYS A 48 -1.86 0.22 3.37
CA LYS A 48 -1.31 1.32 4.18
C LYS A 48 -1.52 1.08 5.66
N TYR A 49 -0.54 1.39 6.48
CA TYR A 49 -0.59 1.13 7.93
C TYR A 49 0.25 2.15 8.71
N ILE A 50 0.05 2.23 10.02
CA ILE A 50 0.91 3.00 10.92
C ILE A 50 1.92 2.03 11.53
N ASN A 51 3.21 2.23 11.24
CA ASN A 51 4.26 1.37 11.76
C ASN A 51 4.49 1.60 13.27
N PRO A 52 5.30 0.77 13.96
CA PRO A 52 5.56 0.93 15.39
C PRO A 52 6.19 2.27 15.81
N GLN A 53 6.75 3.04 14.85
CA GLN A 53 7.30 4.38 15.09
C GLN A 53 6.26 5.50 14.92
N GLY A 54 5.00 5.16 14.60
CA GLY A 54 3.94 6.14 14.35
C GLY A 54 3.98 6.76 12.95
N ILE A 55 4.76 6.20 12.03
CA ILE A 55 4.89 6.69 10.66
C ILE A 55 3.84 6.01 9.79
N LEU A 56 3.17 6.80 8.94
CA LEU A 56 2.31 6.25 7.90
C LEU A 56 3.19 5.66 6.79
N THR A 57 3.06 4.35 6.59
CA THR A 57 3.78 3.58 5.58
C THR A 57 2.81 3.09 4.53
N TYR A 58 3.16 3.25 3.26
CA TYR A 58 2.48 2.66 2.12
C TYR A 58 3.22 1.40 1.70
N VAL A 59 2.43 0.39 1.33
CA VAL A 59 2.92 -0.84 0.71
C VAL A 59 2.55 -0.75 -0.76
N LEU A 60 3.55 -0.74 -1.61
CA LEU A 60 3.43 -0.58 -3.06
C LEU A 60 3.64 -1.92 -3.77
N ASP A 61 2.87 -2.16 -4.82
CA ASP A 61 3.18 -3.15 -5.86
C ASP A 61 3.79 -2.41 -7.06
N ASP A 62 5.07 -2.69 -7.32
CA ASP A 62 5.88 -2.11 -8.41
C ASP A 62 6.01 -3.09 -9.61
N SER A 63 5.19 -4.15 -9.66
CA SER A 63 5.28 -5.24 -10.64
C SER A 63 6.56 -6.09 -10.58
N SER A 64 7.45 -5.86 -9.61
CA SER A 64 8.59 -6.75 -9.35
C SER A 64 8.18 -8.10 -8.76
N GLY A 65 6.94 -8.20 -8.28
CA GLY A 65 6.40 -9.36 -7.58
C GLY A 65 6.70 -9.36 -6.07
N PHE A 66 7.38 -8.32 -5.56
CA PHE A 66 7.65 -8.13 -4.14
C PHE A 66 7.10 -6.78 -3.66
N PRO A 67 6.29 -6.74 -2.60
CA PRO A 67 5.79 -5.49 -2.06
C PRO A 67 6.92 -4.62 -1.51
N VAL A 68 6.88 -3.33 -1.80
CA VAL A 68 7.83 -2.33 -1.30
C VAL A 68 7.17 -1.48 -0.22
N GLU A 69 7.84 -1.31 0.91
CA GLU A 69 7.37 -0.45 2.00
C GLU A 69 8.06 0.91 1.94
N VAL A 70 7.29 1.98 1.89
CA VAL A 70 7.79 3.35 1.75
C VAL A 70 7.03 4.29 2.68
N ALA A 71 7.71 5.30 3.26
CA ALA A 71 7.01 6.28 4.07
C ALA A 71 6.09 7.13 3.17
N ALA A 72 4.92 7.51 3.68
CA ALA A 72 3.99 8.35 2.92
C ALA A 72 4.57 9.74 2.53
N THR A 73 5.66 10.15 3.17
CA THR A 73 6.40 11.39 2.84
C THR A 73 7.38 11.23 1.68
N GLU A 74 7.70 10.00 1.29
CA GLU A 74 8.67 9.63 0.24
C GLU A 74 7.95 9.25 -1.07
N VAL A 75 6.66 9.54 -1.17
CA VAL A 75 5.88 9.34 -2.39
C VAL A 75 5.23 10.64 -2.85
N MET A 76 5.02 10.74 -4.16
CA MET A 76 4.39 11.90 -4.79
C MET A 76 3.30 11.50 -5.80
N GLU A 77 2.53 12.48 -6.22
CA GLU A 77 1.56 12.30 -7.31
C GLU A 77 2.31 11.98 -8.62
N PRO A 78 1.76 11.08 -9.46
CA PRO A 78 2.31 10.79 -10.79
C PRO A 78 2.23 11.97 -11.77
#